data_AF-A0A2R7NR34-F1
#
_entry.id   AF-A0A2R7NR34-F1
#
_cell.length_a   1.000
_cell.length_b   1.000
_cell.length_c   1.000
_cell.angle_alpha   90.00
_cell.angle_beta   90.00
_cell.angle_gamma   90.00
#
_symmetry.space_group_name_H-M   'P 1'
#
loop_
_entity.id
_entity.type
_entity.pdbx_description
1 polymer ?
#
loop_
_entity_poly.entity_id
_entity_poly.type
_entity_poly.pdbx_seq_one_letter_code
_entity_poly.pdbx_strand_id
1 'polypeptide(L)'
;MSQQVWAAQALESFDAVVSATEGFRSRAGQRLMAQQVARTFSSATLGKVDEESGEAAPTRSIAVIQAGTGVGKSLAYCAPAIALALSRGTRVLISTATVALQEQLVNKDLPALAALMPQPFKFALAKGRGRYVCKLKLDRLAGTGEAEEEGEDDLFAEEEAAARAKRPRHETEARIQFYSTMAQTLSKGAWDGDRDSLDTPPEPEVWSPVAAEGASCTGKHCPAFSQCTYYDKRKELVGAQVIVANH
;
A
#
# COMPACT_ATOMS: atom_id res chain seq x y z
N MET A 1 -20.37 19.41 14.29
CA MET A 1 -20.11 18.69 15.56
C MET A 1 -18.97 19.39 16.29
N SER A 2 -18.97 19.42 17.63
CA SER A 2 -17.86 19.99 18.39
C SER A 2 -16.70 18.98 18.48
N GLN A 3 -15.49 19.47 18.77
CA GLN A 3 -14.28 18.64 18.94
C GLN A 3 -14.48 17.52 19.98
N GLN A 4 -15.17 17.83 21.08
CA GLN A 4 -15.45 16.87 22.15
C GLN A 4 -16.35 15.72 21.68
N VAL A 5 -17.34 16.01 20.84
CA VAL A 5 -18.25 14.98 20.32
C VAL A 5 -17.50 14.04 19.37
N TRP A 6 -16.64 14.55 18.49
CA TRP A 6 -15.81 13.70 17.63
C TRP A 6 -14.87 12.80 18.44
N ALA A 7 -14.21 13.36 19.46
CA ALA A 7 -13.31 12.58 20.31
C ALA A 7 -14.07 11.48 21.09
N ALA A 8 -15.26 11.77 21.60
CA ALA A 8 -16.10 10.79 22.29
C ALA A 8 -16.55 9.67 21.35
N GLN A 9 -17.07 10.01 20.17
CA GLN A 9 -17.53 9.02 19.19
C GLN A 9 -16.40 8.11 18.68
N ALA A 10 -15.21 8.68 18.48
CA ALA A 10 -14.03 7.90 18.09
C ALA A 10 -13.60 6.91 19.19
N LEU A 11 -13.71 7.31 20.45
CA LEU A 11 -13.40 6.46 21.60
C LEU A 11 -14.47 5.38 21.83
N GLU A 12 -15.75 5.71 21.65
CA GLU A 12 -16.84 4.73 21.66
C GLU A 12 -16.67 3.68 20.58
N SER A 13 -16.21 4.07 19.38
CA SER A 13 -15.90 3.13 18.30
C SER A 13 -14.78 2.17 18.69
N PHE A 14 -13.75 2.64 19.40
CA PHE A 14 -12.70 1.78 19.97
C PHE A 14 -13.26 0.82 21.03
N ASP A 15 -14.05 1.33 21.99
CA ASP A 15 -14.63 0.53 23.06
C ASP A 15 -15.60 -0.54 22.50
N ALA A 16 -16.33 -0.23 21.43
CA ALA A 16 -17.19 -1.18 20.70
C ALA A 16 -16.38 -2.32 20.05
N VAL A 17 -15.29 -1.99 19.36
CA VAL A 17 -14.42 -3.01 18.73
C VAL A 17 -13.77 -3.90 19.79
N VAL A 18 -13.28 -3.31 20.88
CA VAL A 18 -12.71 -4.06 22.01
C VAL A 18 -13.74 -5.03 22.59
N SER A 19 -14.99 -4.59 22.77
CA SER A 19 -16.07 -5.41 23.32
C SER A 19 -16.50 -6.53 22.38
N ALA A 20 -16.40 -6.31 21.07
CA ALA A 20 -16.76 -7.30 20.05
C ALA A 20 -15.62 -8.29 19.74
N THR A 21 -14.40 -8.04 20.23
CA THR A 21 -13.25 -8.92 19.99
C THR A 21 -13.21 -10.05 21.02
N GLU A 22 -13.46 -11.29 20.58
CA GLU A 22 -13.42 -12.46 21.45
C GLU A 22 -12.00 -12.72 22.02
N GLY A 23 -11.92 -13.05 23.31
CA GLY A 23 -10.64 -13.32 23.99
C GLY A 23 -9.75 -12.10 24.18
N PHE A 24 -10.24 -10.89 23.90
CA PHE A 24 -9.44 -9.68 23.99
C PHE A 24 -9.13 -9.29 25.43
N ARG A 25 -7.85 -9.07 25.73
CA ARG A 25 -7.40 -8.57 27.03
C ARG A 25 -7.24 -7.06 26.99
N SER A 26 -8.23 -6.36 27.52
CA SER A 26 -8.17 -4.90 27.67
C SER A 26 -7.01 -4.48 28.58
N ARG A 27 -6.31 -3.40 28.21
CA ARG A 27 -5.20 -2.83 28.97
C ARG A 27 -5.38 -1.32 29.07
N ALA A 28 -5.14 -0.76 30.26
CA ALA A 28 -5.29 0.68 30.50
C ALA A 28 -4.46 1.53 29.51
N GLY A 29 -3.20 1.15 29.25
CA GLY A 29 -2.35 1.87 28.30
C GLY A 29 -2.88 1.92 26.86
N GLN A 30 -3.61 0.88 26.44
CA GLN A 30 -4.21 0.83 25.11
C GLN A 30 -5.35 1.84 24.99
N ARG A 31 -6.24 1.88 25.99
CA ARG A 31 -7.34 2.83 26.02
C ARG A 31 -6.86 4.27 26.17
N LEU A 32 -5.81 4.51 26.97
CA LEU A 32 -5.16 5.81 27.08
C LEU A 32 -4.58 6.28 25.74
N MET A 33 -3.92 5.37 25.00
CA MET A 33 -3.44 5.65 23.65
C MET A 33 -4.59 6.01 22.71
N ALA A 34 -5.68 5.23 22.71
CA ALA A 34 -6.85 5.50 21.87
C ALA A 34 -7.49 6.86 22.18
N GLN A 35 -7.64 7.17 23.46
CA GLN A 35 -8.15 8.47 23.91
C GLN A 35 -7.25 9.63 23.46
N GLN A 36 -5.93 9.46 23.54
CA GLN A 36 -5.00 10.50 23.12
C GLN A 36 -5.06 10.72 21.60
N VAL A 37 -5.11 9.65 20.81
CA VAL A 37 -5.29 9.74 19.35
C VAL A 37 -6.58 10.46 18.98
N ALA A 38 -7.70 10.09 19.62
CA ALA A 38 -9.00 10.72 19.39
C ALA A 38 -8.99 12.23 19.68
N ARG A 39 -8.42 12.64 20.82
CA ARG A 39 -8.30 14.05 21.21
C ARG A 39 -7.42 14.83 20.23
N THR A 40 -6.27 14.28 19.86
CA THR A 40 -5.34 14.92 18.93
C THR A 40 -6.01 15.13 17.58
N PHE A 41 -6.61 14.10 16.99
CA PHE A 41 -7.23 14.28 15.67
C PHE A 41 -8.52 15.11 15.72
N SER A 42 -9.26 15.14 16.83
CA SER A 42 -10.45 15.99 16.95
C SER A 42 -10.15 17.49 16.95
N SER A 43 -8.98 17.90 17.43
CA SER A 43 -8.59 19.31 17.60
C SER A 43 -7.95 19.92 16.35
N ALA A 44 -7.46 19.08 15.43
CA ALA A 44 -6.81 19.57 14.21
C ALA A 44 -7.80 20.26 13.26
N THR A 45 -7.39 21.41 12.72
CA THR A 45 -8.04 22.04 11.56
C THR A 45 -7.65 21.25 10.31
N LEU A 46 -8.63 20.86 9.50
CA LEU A 46 -8.43 20.11 8.25
C LEU A 46 -8.92 20.94 7.07
N GLY A 47 -8.28 20.78 5.91
CA GLY A 47 -8.65 21.48 4.68
C GLY A 47 -7.62 22.54 4.28
N LYS A 48 -7.93 23.26 3.19
CA LYS A 48 -7.15 24.43 2.78
C LYS A 48 -7.46 25.57 3.74
N VAL A 49 -6.41 26.21 4.22
CA VAL A 49 -6.51 27.43 5.01
C VAL A 49 -6.52 28.57 4.00
N ASP A 50 -7.54 29.41 4.07
CA ASP A 50 -7.59 30.62 3.26
C ASP A 50 -6.79 31.71 3.97
N GLU A 51 -5.55 31.93 3.52
CA GLU A 51 -4.65 32.93 4.09
C GLU A 51 -5.16 34.37 3.86
N GLU A 52 -6.07 34.60 2.92
CA GLU A 52 -6.64 35.93 2.63
C GLU A 52 -7.86 36.27 3.49
N SER A 53 -8.49 35.27 4.11
CA SER A 53 -9.76 35.43 4.86
C SER A 53 -9.65 36.17 6.21
N GLY A 54 -8.43 36.45 6.68
CA GLY A 54 -8.19 37.04 8.01
C GLY A 54 -8.57 36.11 9.17
N GLU A 55 -8.87 34.84 8.90
CA GLU A 55 -9.18 33.83 9.92
C GLU A 55 -7.94 33.45 10.74
N ALA A 56 -8.19 32.91 11.94
CA ALA A 56 -7.14 32.45 12.84
C ALA A 56 -6.30 31.33 12.21
N ALA A 57 -5.01 31.31 12.55
CA ALA A 57 -4.07 30.30 12.07
C ALA A 57 -4.58 28.85 12.33
N PRO A 58 -4.32 27.90 11.42
CA PRO A 58 -4.81 26.53 11.54
C PRO A 58 -4.27 25.87 12.80
N THR A 59 -5.13 25.18 13.53
CA THR A 59 -4.72 24.41 14.71
C THR A 59 -4.01 23.14 14.27
N ARG A 60 -2.70 23.08 14.51
CA ARG A 60 -1.89 21.87 14.36
C ARG A 60 -2.03 21.03 15.63
N SER A 61 -2.22 19.73 15.47
CA SER A 61 -2.34 18.80 16.60
C SER A 61 -1.45 17.58 16.40
N ILE A 62 -0.47 17.41 17.28
CA ILE A 62 0.53 16.34 17.22
C ILE A 62 0.56 15.65 18.58
N ALA A 63 0.60 14.32 18.58
CA ALA A 63 0.85 13.52 19.77
C ALA A 63 2.02 12.58 19.53
N VAL A 64 2.88 12.47 20.54
CA VAL A 64 3.96 11.49 20.60
C VAL A 64 3.60 10.49 21.68
N ILE A 65 3.43 9.22 21.30
CA ILE A 65 2.98 8.16 22.20
C ILE A 65 3.99 7.03 22.16
N GLN A 66 4.62 6.74 23.30
CA GLN A 66 5.45 5.55 23.46
C GLN A 66 4.60 4.40 23.96
N ALA A 67 4.67 3.25 23.28
CA ALA A 67 3.89 2.08 23.61
C ALA A 67 4.74 0.81 23.42
N GLY A 68 4.71 -0.09 24.42
CA GLY A 68 5.48 -1.34 24.41
C GLY A 68 5.06 -2.32 23.29
N THR A 69 5.81 -3.39 23.10
CA THR A 69 5.39 -4.50 22.23
C THR A 69 4.19 -5.24 22.82
N GLY A 70 3.36 -5.86 21.98
CA GLY A 70 2.22 -6.65 22.44
C GLY A 70 1.04 -5.91 23.08
N VAL A 71 1.10 -4.58 23.27
CA VAL A 71 0.03 -3.79 23.94
C VAL A 71 -1.22 -3.54 23.08
N GLY A 72 -1.26 -4.04 21.84
CA GLY A 72 -2.37 -3.79 20.91
C GLY A 72 -2.35 -2.39 20.28
N LYS A 73 -1.15 -1.91 19.93
CA LYS A 73 -0.93 -0.56 19.36
C LYS A 73 -1.74 -0.30 18.10
N SER A 74 -1.75 -1.27 17.16
CA SER A 74 -2.47 -1.16 15.89
C SER A 74 -3.93 -0.78 16.11
N LEU A 75 -4.62 -1.53 16.98
CA LEU A 75 -6.01 -1.24 17.29
C LEU A 75 -6.19 0.13 17.94
N ALA A 76 -5.30 0.49 18.87
CA ALA A 76 -5.40 1.73 19.64
C ALA A 76 -5.25 3.00 18.79
N TYR A 77 -4.42 3.00 17.75
CA TYR A 77 -4.37 4.13 16.82
C TYR A 77 -5.38 4.00 15.67
N CYS A 78 -5.60 2.80 15.11
CA CYS A 78 -6.46 2.63 13.94
C CYS A 78 -7.92 2.96 14.26
N ALA A 79 -8.50 2.36 15.30
CA ALA A 79 -9.94 2.49 15.57
C ALA A 79 -10.39 3.95 15.76
N PRO A 80 -9.78 4.74 16.66
CA PRO A 80 -10.19 6.14 16.80
C PRO A 80 -9.83 6.99 15.59
N ALA A 81 -8.69 6.74 14.92
CA ALA A 81 -8.31 7.51 13.73
C ALA A 81 -9.31 7.34 12.59
N ILE A 82 -9.70 6.09 12.32
CA ILE A 82 -10.63 5.73 11.25
C ILE A 82 -12.02 6.26 11.57
N ALA A 83 -12.52 6.03 12.79
CA ALA A 83 -13.81 6.56 13.22
C ALA A 83 -13.89 8.08 13.06
N LEU A 84 -12.83 8.79 13.44
CA LEU A 84 -12.80 10.24 13.33
C LEU A 84 -12.72 10.71 11.87
N ALA A 85 -11.93 10.04 11.03
CA ALA A 85 -11.86 10.34 9.60
C ALA A 85 -13.21 10.12 8.90
N LEU A 86 -13.90 9.02 9.20
CA LEU A 86 -15.25 8.76 8.68
C LEU A 86 -16.24 9.85 9.12
N SER A 87 -16.24 10.22 10.41
CA SER A 87 -17.13 11.27 10.94
C SER A 87 -16.88 12.67 10.36
N ARG A 88 -15.66 12.92 9.87
CA ARG A 88 -15.24 14.21 9.32
C ARG A 88 -15.18 14.22 7.78
N GLY A 89 -15.50 13.10 7.12
CA GLY A 89 -15.40 12.97 5.66
C GLY A 89 -13.97 13.09 5.13
N THR A 90 -12.97 12.67 5.90
CA THR A 90 -11.55 12.72 5.54
C THR A 90 -10.93 11.32 5.42
N ARG A 91 -9.62 11.26 5.16
CA ARG A 91 -8.86 10.01 5.03
C ARG A 91 -7.78 9.91 6.10
N VAL A 92 -7.42 8.69 6.48
CA VAL A 92 -6.28 8.40 7.36
C VAL A 92 -5.13 7.84 6.54
N LEU A 93 -3.92 8.39 6.74
CA LEU A 93 -2.68 7.79 6.27
C LEU A 93 -1.95 7.16 7.46
N ILE A 94 -1.64 5.87 7.37
CA ILE A 94 -0.85 5.14 8.36
C ILE A 94 0.50 4.82 7.72
N SER A 95 1.56 5.48 8.20
CA SER A 95 2.93 5.18 7.78
C SER A 95 3.60 4.24 8.76
N THR A 96 4.27 3.20 8.25
CA THR A 96 5.05 2.24 9.04
C THR A 96 6.48 2.16 8.52
N ALA A 97 7.39 1.53 9.27
CA ALA A 97 8.82 1.50 8.91
C ALA A 97 9.19 0.50 7.82
N THR A 98 8.47 -0.62 7.70
CA THR A 98 8.83 -1.71 6.78
C THR A 98 7.62 -2.24 6.04
N VAL A 99 7.84 -2.83 4.87
CA VAL A 99 6.78 -3.49 4.08
C VAL A 99 6.08 -4.59 4.88
N ALA A 100 6.83 -5.40 5.62
CA ALA A 100 6.26 -6.45 6.48
C ALA A 100 5.27 -5.90 7.52
N LEU A 101 5.56 -4.72 8.12
CA LEU A 101 4.63 -4.08 9.05
C LEU A 101 3.38 -3.55 8.33
N GLN A 102 3.52 -3.04 7.11
CA GLN A 102 2.37 -2.64 6.29
C GLN A 102 1.47 -3.84 5.95
N GLU A 103 2.08 -4.96 5.57
CA GLU A 103 1.35 -6.19 5.23
C GLU A 103 0.69 -6.81 6.44
N GLN A 104 1.35 -6.81 7.61
CA GLN A 104 0.69 -7.22 8.85
C GLN A 104 -0.56 -6.36 9.12
N LEU A 105 -0.46 -5.04 8.91
CA LEU A 105 -1.57 -4.13 9.13
C LEU A 105 -2.71 -4.40 8.14
N VAL A 106 -2.41 -4.59 6.85
CA VAL A 106 -3.39 -4.75 5.76
C VAL A 106 -3.99 -6.15 5.69
N ASN A 107 -3.23 -7.20 6.02
CA ASN A 107 -3.68 -8.60 5.88
C ASN A 107 -4.27 -9.16 7.19
N LYS A 108 -4.08 -8.48 8.32
CA LYS A 108 -4.56 -8.96 9.63
C LYS A 108 -5.33 -7.89 10.42
N ASP A 109 -4.66 -6.80 10.78
CA ASP A 109 -5.21 -5.85 11.74
C ASP A 109 -6.41 -5.04 11.17
N LEU A 110 -6.29 -4.51 9.94
CA LEU A 110 -7.36 -3.74 9.28
C LEU A 110 -8.55 -4.59 8.84
N PRO A 111 -8.39 -5.81 8.28
CA PRO A 111 -9.53 -6.70 8.01
C PRO A 111 -10.32 -7.03 9.28
N ALA A 112 -9.62 -7.34 10.39
CA ALA A 112 -10.27 -7.59 11.68
C ALA A 112 -11.02 -6.35 12.18
N LEU A 113 -10.43 -5.16 12.04
CA LEU A 113 -11.07 -3.92 12.42
C LEU A 113 -12.29 -3.60 11.54
N ALA A 114 -12.20 -3.80 10.23
CA ALA A 114 -13.28 -3.57 9.28
C ALA A 114 -14.49 -4.48 9.54
N ALA A 115 -14.27 -5.70 10.02
CA ALA A 115 -15.34 -6.62 10.40
C ALA A 115 -16.08 -6.22 11.69
N LEU A 116 -15.43 -5.47 12.58
CA LEU A 116 -15.95 -5.13 13.91
C LEU A 116 -16.41 -3.68 14.05
N MET A 117 -15.95 -2.77 13.18
CA MET A 117 -16.32 -1.37 13.27
C MET A 117 -17.79 -1.13 12.89
N PRO A 118 -18.52 -0.24 13.60
CA PRO A 118 -19.91 0.06 13.29
C PRO A 118 -20.13 0.67 11.90
N GLN A 119 -19.15 1.44 11.42
CA GLN A 119 -19.20 2.04 10.08
C GLN A 119 -18.20 1.32 9.16
N PRO A 120 -18.64 0.87 7.97
CA PRO A 120 -17.77 0.22 7.01
C PRO A 120 -16.77 1.23 6.43
N PHE A 121 -15.55 0.76 6.18
CA PHE A 121 -14.50 1.55 5.52
C PHE A 121 -13.69 0.67 4.57
N LYS A 122 -13.08 1.31 3.58
CA LYS A 122 -12.12 0.69 2.65
C LYS A 122 -10.71 1.13 3.01
N PHE A 123 -9.79 0.21 2.92
CA PHE A 123 -8.36 0.45 3.10
C PHE A 123 -7.59 -0.05 1.89
N ALA A 124 -6.43 0.57 1.62
CA ALA A 124 -5.57 0.18 0.53
C ALA A 124 -4.09 0.40 0.87
N LEU A 125 -3.23 -0.39 0.25
CA LEU A 125 -1.78 -0.39 0.47
C LEU A 125 -1.07 0.40 -0.63
N ALA A 126 -0.30 1.41 -0.23
CA ALA A 126 0.49 2.25 -1.13
C ALA A 126 1.95 1.79 -1.14
N LYS A 127 2.31 0.95 -2.11
CA LYS A 127 3.70 0.56 -2.38
C LYS A 127 4.33 1.40 -3.49
N GLY A 128 5.67 1.46 -3.48
CA GLY A 128 6.45 2.05 -4.56
C GLY A 128 6.26 1.31 -5.88
N ARG A 129 6.34 2.03 -7.01
CA ARG A 129 6.10 1.47 -8.35
C ARG A 129 6.97 0.24 -8.65
N GLY A 130 8.25 0.29 -8.30
CA GLY A 130 9.20 -0.81 -8.52
C GLY A 130 8.91 -2.08 -7.73
N ARG A 131 7.87 -2.11 -6.88
CA ARG A 131 7.37 -3.33 -6.24
C ARG A 131 6.40 -4.11 -7.11
N TYR A 132 5.93 -3.52 -8.20
CA TYR A 132 4.99 -4.16 -9.11
C TYR A 132 5.67 -4.58 -10.41
N VAL A 133 5.25 -5.71 -10.95
CA VAL A 133 5.72 -6.18 -12.24
C VAL A 133 5.11 -5.37 -13.38
N CYS A 134 5.91 -5.11 -14.42
CA CYS A 134 5.45 -4.57 -15.69
C CYS A 134 5.15 -5.75 -16.63
N LYS A 135 3.87 -5.92 -16.97
CA LYS A 135 3.41 -7.02 -17.83
C LYS A 135 4.18 -7.08 -19.17
N LEU A 136 4.38 -5.94 -19.84
CA LEU A 136 5.12 -5.91 -21.11
C LEU A 136 6.57 -6.36 -20.97
N LYS A 137 7.27 -5.89 -19.92
CA LYS A 137 8.66 -6.31 -19.68
C LYS A 137 8.72 -7.81 -19.34
N LEU A 138 7.74 -8.31 -18.58
CA LEU A 138 7.64 -9.72 -18.24
C LEU A 138 7.39 -10.59 -19.48
N ASP A 139 6.42 -10.23 -20.33
CA ASP A 139 6.07 -10.98 -21.54
C ASP A 139 7.24 -11.02 -22.54
N ARG A 140 7.99 -9.90 -22.68
CA ARG A 140 9.22 -9.82 -23.49
C ARG A 140 10.31 -10.79 -22.99
N LEU A 141 10.52 -10.89 -21.68
CA LEU A 141 11.51 -11.81 -21.10
C LEU A 141 11.04 -13.26 -21.00
N ALA A 142 9.74 -13.49 -20.94
CA ALA A 142 9.12 -14.82 -20.98
C ALA A 142 9.12 -15.45 -22.39
N GLY A 143 9.44 -14.68 -23.43
CA GLY A 143 9.36 -15.12 -24.83
C GLY A 143 7.92 -15.30 -25.32
N THR A 144 6.95 -14.72 -24.61
CA THR A 144 5.50 -14.80 -24.93
C THR A 144 4.97 -13.51 -25.55
N GLY A 145 5.75 -12.44 -25.55
CA GLY A 145 5.44 -11.25 -26.32
C GLY A 145 5.62 -11.52 -27.81
N GLU A 146 4.67 -11.07 -28.63
CA GLU A 146 4.93 -10.87 -30.06
C GLU A 146 6.18 -10.00 -30.14
N ALA A 147 7.22 -10.50 -30.81
CA ALA A 147 8.32 -9.68 -31.24
C ALA A 147 7.76 -8.72 -32.31
N GLU A 148 7.01 -7.70 -31.88
CA GLU A 148 6.92 -6.50 -32.68
C GLU A 148 8.37 -6.00 -32.75
N GLU A 149 8.94 -6.11 -33.95
CA GLU A 149 10.17 -5.47 -34.39
C GLU A 149 10.01 -3.94 -34.21
N GLU A 150 9.96 -3.46 -32.97
CA GLU A 150 9.99 -2.04 -32.66
C GLU A 150 11.45 -1.57 -32.71
N GLY A 151 11.89 -1.26 -33.93
CA GLY A 151 12.83 -0.18 -34.20
C GLY A 151 14.31 -0.54 -34.18
N GLU A 152 14.96 -0.31 -35.32
CA GLU A 152 16.42 -0.26 -35.55
C GLU A 152 17.16 0.84 -34.74
N ASP A 153 16.60 1.32 -33.63
CA ASP A 153 17.08 2.50 -32.86
C ASP A 153 17.33 2.20 -31.37
N ASP A 154 17.48 0.93 -30.99
CA ASP A 154 18.06 0.59 -29.69
C ASP A 154 19.59 0.63 -29.79
N LEU A 155 20.15 1.81 -29.51
CA LEU A 155 21.60 2.10 -29.50
C LEU A 155 22.41 1.18 -28.56
N PHE A 156 21.76 0.32 -27.77
CA PHE A 156 22.38 -0.64 -26.86
C PHE A 156 21.99 -2.11 -27.13
N ALA A 157 21.23 -2.40 -28.20
CA ALA A 157 20.83 -3.77 -28.55
C ALA A 157 22.04 -4.70 -28.76
N GLU A 158 23.13 -4.19 -29.34
CA GLU A 158 24.37 -4.95 -29.53
C GLU A 158 25.06 -5.29 -28.19
N GLU A 159 24.99 -4.40 -27.21
CA GLU A 159 25.63 -4.58 -25.89
C GLU A 159 24.81 -5.55 -25.01
N GLU A 160 23.47 -5.47 -25.04
CA GLU A 160 22.60 -6.47 -24.42
C GLU A 160 22.71 -7.84 -25.09
N ALA A 161 22.79 -7.90 -26.42
CA ALA A 161 23.00 -9.13 -27.18
C ALA A 161 24.37 -9.75 -26.84
N ALA A 162 25.43 -8.94 -26.72
CA ALA A 162 26.76 -9.39 -26.30
C ALA A 162 26.77 -9.89 -24.85
N ALA A 163 26.02 -9.24 -23.95
CA ALA A 163 25.86 -9.69 -22.57
C ALA A 163 25.06 -11.00 -22.46
N ARG A 164 24.03 -11.19 -23.31
CA ARG A 164 23.29 -12.46 -23.44
C ARG A 164 24.17 -13.57 -24.01
N ALA A 165 25.01 -13.27 -25.01
CA ALA A 165 25.90 -14.23 -25.65
C ALA A 165 27.04 -14.72 -24.74
N LYS A 166 27.45 -13.93 -23.75
CA LYS A 166 28.47 -14.30 -22.74
C LYS A 166 27.95 -15.22 -21.63
N ARG A 167 26.63 -15.44 -21.51
CA ARG A 167 26.04 -16.25 -20.43
C ARG A 167 25.95 -17.74 -20.79
N PRO A 168 26.23 -18.65 -19.85
CA PRO A 168 26.02 -20.09 -20.06
C PRO A 168 24.58 -20.38 -20.50
N ARG A 169 24.40 -21.23 -21.52
CA ARG A 169 23.06 -21.56 -22.09
C ARG A 169 22.05 -22.03 -21.03
N HIS A 170 22.48 -22.82 -20.05
CA HIS A 170 21.61 -23.34 -19.00
C HIS A 170 21.06 -22.24 -18.06
N GLU A 171 21.85 -21.20 -17.77
CA GLU A 171 21.39 -20.05 -16.97
C GLU A 171 20.35 -19.24 -17.74
N THR A 172 20.53 -19.10 -19.05
CA THR A 172 19.57 -18.42 -19.93
C THR A 172 18.24 -19.16 -19.99
N GLU A 173 18.26 -20.49 -20.13
CA GLU A 173 17.04 -21.31 -20.19
C GLU A 173 16.28 -21.31 -18.86
N ALA A 174 16.99 -21.43 -17.74
CA ALA A 174 16.40 -21.35 -16.40
C ALA A 174 15.71 -20.00 -16.15
N ARG A 175 16.30 -18.89 -16.62
CA ARG A 175 15.71 -17.55 -16.48
C ARG A 175 14.47 -17.36 -17.35
N ILE A 176 14.48 -17.85 -18.59
CA ILE A 176 13.31 -17.79 -19.48
C ILE A 176 12.16 -18.60 -18.85
N GLN A 177 12.46 -19.80 -18.34
CA GLN A 177 11.47 -20.64 -17.67
C GLN A 177 10.91 -19.95 -16.41
N PHE A 178 11.75 -19.28 -15.63
CA PHE A 178 11.34 -18.49 -14.47
C PHE A 178 10.36 -17.37 -14.84
N TYR A 179 10.71 -16.51 -15.81
CA TYR A 179 9.82 -15.43 -16.25
C TYR A 179 8.55 -15.93 -16.93
N SER A 180 8.63 -17.01 -17.71
CA SER A 180 7.46 -17.66 -18.32
C SER A 180 6.49 -18.17 -17.25
N THR A 181 7.00 -18.77 -16.18
CA THR A 181 6.17 -19.21 -15.04
C THR A 181 5.49 -18.02 -14.37
N MET A 182 6.21 -16.92 -14.13
CA MET A 182 5.63 -15.69 -13.57
C MET A 182 4.57 -15.06 -14.48
N ALA A 183 4.77 -15.05 -15.80
CA ALA A 183 3.80 -14.55 -16.76
C ALA A 183 2.51 -15.39 -16.75
N GLN A 184 2.65 -16.71 -16.64
CA GLN A 184 1.52 -17.63 -16.52
C GLN A 184 0.77 -17.47 -15.20
N THR A 185 1.44 -17.29 -14.06
CA THR A 185 0.76 -17.10 -12.78
C THR A 185 0.05 -15.74 -12.71
N LEU A 186 0.64 -14.69 -13.27
CA LEU A 186 0.01 -13.37 -13.40
C LEU A 186 -1.24 -13.44 -14.28
N SER A 187 -1.14 -14.04 -15.47
CA SER A 187 -2.26 -14.15 -16.42
C SER A 187 -3.42 -15.02 -15.91
N LYS A 188 -3.11 -16.06 -15.12
CA LYS A 188 -4.13 -16.89 -14.44
C LYS A 188 -4.74 -16.22 -13.20
N GLY A 189 -4.23 -15.05 -12.78
CA GLY A 189 -4.67 -14.36 -11.56
C GLY A 189 -4.26 -15.05 -10.25
N ALA A 190 -3.32 -16.01 -10.30
CA ALA A 190 -2.79 -16.68 -9.12
C ALA A 190 -1.79 -15.79 -8.35
N TRP A 191 -1.26 -14.77 -9.02
CA TRP A 191 -0.40 -13.75 -8.44
C TRP A 191 -0.87 -12.38 -8.90
N ASP A 192 -0.89 -11.39 -8.01
CA ASP A 192 -1.41 -10.06 -8.29
C ASP A 192 -0.39 -9.13 -8.96
N GLY A 193 0.88 -9.56 -9.05
CA GLY A 193 1.97 -8.78 -9.65
C GLY A 193 2.78 -7.96 -8.63
N ASP A 194 2.50 -8.11 -7.33
CA ASP A 194 3.28 -7.53 -6.24
C ASP A 194 4.49 -8.43 -5.90
N ARG A 195 5.70 -7.88 -5.92
CA ARG A 195 6.92 -8.62 -5.58
C ARG A 195 6.85 -9.25 -4.20
N ASP A 196 6.30 -8.54 -3.22
CA ASP A 196 6.34 -8.96 -1.83
C ASP A 196 5.22 -9.98 -1.50
N SER A 197 4.27 -10.20 -2.41
CA SER A 197 3.25 -11.26 -2.28
C SER A 197 3.76 -12.65 -2.69
N LEU A 198 4.99 -12.74 -3.22
CA LEU A 198 5.65 -14.01 -3.55
C LEU A 198 6.25 -14.65 -2.29
N ASP A 199 6.06 -15.96 -2.11
CA ASP A 199 6.61 -16.72 -0.98
C ASP A 199 8.14 -16.58 -0.87
N THR A 200 8.81 -16.53 -2.01
CA THR A 200 10.25 -16.28 -2.10
C THR A 200 10.48 -15.12 -3.08
N PRO A 201 10.58 -13.88 -2.57
CA PRO A 201 10.81 -12.72 -3.41
C PRO A 201 12.13 -12.86 -4.19
N PRO A 202 12.13 -12.62 -5.52
CA PRO A 202 13.33 -12.74 -6.32
C PRO A 202 14.39 -11.72 -5.93
N GLU A 203 15.64 -12.06 -6.19
CA GLU A 203 16.77 -11.15 -6.02
C GLU A 203 16.61 -9.89 -6.89
N PRO A 204 17.18 -8.74 -6.46
CA PRO A 204 17.06 -7.48 -7.21
C PRO A 204 17.46 -7.59 -8.68
N GLU A 205 18.50 -8.37 -9.00
CA GLU A 205 18.99 -8.56 -10.37
C GLU A 205 17.99 -9.27 -11.28
N VAL A 206 17.19 -10.19 -10.71
CA VAL A 206 16.16 -10.93 -11.43
C VAL A 206 14.88 -10.09 -11.54
N TRP A 207 14.58 -9.28 -10.53
CA TRP A 207 13.37 -8.46 -10.48
C TRP A 207 13.46 -7.16 -11.30
N SER A 208 14.57 -6.44 -11.23
CA SER A 208 14.71 -5.11 -11.87
C SER A 208 14.33 -5.10 -13.35
N PRO A 209 14.70 -6.11 -14.16
CA PRO A 209 14.32 -6.15 -15.58
C PRO A 209 12.81 -6.23 -15.85
N VAL A 210 12.02 -6.77 -14.90
CA VAL A 210 10.56 -6.89 -15.05
C VAL A 210 9.79 -5.87 -14.21
N ALA A 211 10.48 -5.10 -13.37
CA ALA A 211 9.84 -4.12 -12.49
C ALA A 211 9.23 -2.95 -13.29
N ALA A 212 8.09 -2.45 -12.80
CA ALA A 212 7.50 -1.22 -13.29
C ALA A 212 8.35 -0.02 -12.85
N GLU A 213 8.70 0.83 -13.82
CA GLU A 213 9.54 2.02 -13.60
C GLU A 213 8.85 3.28 -14.09
N GLY A 214 9.23 4.43 -13.53
CA GLY A 214 8.67 5.73 -13.93
C GLY A 214 9.12 6.13 -15.32
N ALA A 215 10.44 6.05 -15.57
CA ALA A 215 11.09 6.55 -16.78
C ALA A 215 10.66 5.81 -18.05
N SER A 216 10.46 4.48 -17.99
CA SER A 216 10.12 3.66 -19.15
C SER A 216 8.61 3.50 -19.37
N CYS A 217 7.76 4.17 -18.58
CA CYS A 217 6.32 3.92 -18.60
C CYS A 217 5.57 5.03 -19.34
N THR A 218 4.84 4.64 -20.38
CA THR A 218 4.01 5.53 -21.20
C THR A 218 2.61 5.78 -20.61
N GLY A 219 2.33 5.27 -19.40
CA GLY A 219 1.08 5.50 -18.68
C GLY A 219 -0.13 5.04 -19.49
N LYS A 220 -1.07 5.96 -19.75
CA LYS A 220 -2.32 5.67 -20.48
C LYS A 220 -2.11 5.20 -21.93
N HIS A 221 -0.95 5.48 -22.52
CA HIS A 221 -0.61 5.06 -23.88
C HIS A 221 0.04 3.67 -23.93
N CYS A 222 0.23 3.02 -22.78
CA CYS A 222 0.75 1.66 -22.72
C CYS A 222 -0.29 0.66 -23.26
N PRO A 223 0.07 -0.24 -24.19
CA PRO A 223 -0.86 -1.23 -24.73
C PRO A 223 -1.40 -2.19 -23.65
N ALA A 224 -0.63 -2.42 -22.59
CA ALA A 224 -1.03 -3.22 -21.44
C ALA A 224 -1.66 -2.40 -20.28
N PHE A 225 -2.04 -1.14 -20.49
CA PHE A 225 -2.54 -0.26 -19.42
C PHE A 225 -3.77 -0.82 -18.70
N SER A 226 -4.68 -1.48 -19.43
CA SER A 226 -5.91 -2.07 -18.89
C SER A 226 -5.67 -3.25 -17.94
N GLN A 227 -4.48 -3.84 -17.98
CA GLN A 227 -4.07 -4.99 -17.16
C GLN A 227 -2.82 -4.65 -16.32
N CYS A 228 -2.59 -3.36 -16.06
CA CYS A 228 -1.42 -2.91 -15.34
C CYS A 228 -1.64 -2.96 -13.83
N THR A 229 -1.04 -3.96 -13.18
CA THR A 229 -1.07 -4.14 -11.72
C THR A 229 -0.84 -2.85 -10.95
N TYR A 230 0.23 -2.10 -11.30
CA TYR A 230 0.55 -0.85 -10.61
C TYR A 230 -0.61 0.15 -10.66
N TYR A 231 -1.17 0.39 -11.85
CA TYR A 231 -2.27 1.35 -11.99
C TYR A 231 -3.56 0.87 -11.34
N ASP A 232 -3.82 -0.44 -11.36
CA ASP A 232 -4.99 -1.01 -10.68
C ASP A 232 -4.89 -0.83 -9.16
N LYS A 233 -3.74 -1.11 -8.55
CA LYS A 233 -3.48 -0.80 -7.14
C LYS A 233 -3.54 0.70 -6.84
N ARG A 234 -3.09 1.56 -7.77
CA ARG A 234 -3.25 3.03 -7.60
C ARG A 234 -4.71 3.47 -7.67
N LYS A 235 -5.58 2.81 -8.43
CA LYS A 235 -7.03 3.10 -8.47
C LYS A 235 -7.69 2.73 -7.13
N GLU A 236 -7.29 1.62 -6.51
CA GLU A 236 -7.80 1.22 -5.18
C GLU A 236 -7.59 2.33 -4.13
N LEU A 237 -6.44 3.04 -4.18
CA LEU A 237 -6.15 4.17 -3.29
C LEU A 237 -7.16 5.33 -3.41
N VAL A 238 -7.77 5.54 -4.57
CA VAL A 238 -8.71 6.64 -4.80
C VAL A 238 -9.96 6.47 -3.95
N GLY A 239 -10.47 5.23 -3.82
CA GLY A 239 -11.68 4.91 -3.08
C GLY A 239 -11.47 4.59 -1.59
N ALA A 240 -10.21 4.51 -1.14
CA ALA A 240 -9.89 4.13 0.24
C ALA A 240 -10.01 5.30 1.21
N GLN A 241 -10.60 5.04 2.38
CA GLN A 241 -10.62 5.95 3.53
C GLN A 241 -9.34 5.81 4.36
N VAL A 242 -8.69 4.64 4.30
CA VAL A 242 -7.44 4.36 5.01
C VAL A 242 -6.37 3.97 4.00
N ILE A 243 -5.25 4.68 4.02
CA ILE A 243 -4.09 4.36 3.18
C ILE A 243 -2.97 3.93 4.09
N VAL A 244 -2.38 2.78 3.82
CA VAL A 244 -1.17 2.30 4.50
C VAL A 244 0.02 2.53 3.59
N ALA A 245 1.12 3.08 4.13
CA ALA A 245 2.34 3.35 3.38
C ALA A 245 3.59 3.08 4.25
N ASN A 246 4.78 3.16 3.65
CA ASN A 246 6.03 3.37 4.38
C ASN A 246 6.54 4.80 4.22
N HIS A 247 7.39 5.21 5.17
CA HIS A 247 8.32 6.32 5.02
C HIS A 247 9.66 5.86 4.45
#